data_AF-A0A952KQU2-F1
#
_entry.id   AF-A0A952KQU2-F1
#
_cell.length_a   1.000
_cell.length_b   1.000
_cell.length_c   1.000
_cell.angle_alpha   90.00
_cell.angle_beta   90.00
_cell.angle_gamma   90.00
#
_symmetry.space_group_name_H-M   'P 1'
#
loop_
_entity.id
_entity.type
_entity.pdbx_description
1 polymer ?
#
loop_
_entity_poly.entity_id
_entity_poly.type
_entity_poly.pdbx_seq_one_letter_code
_entity_poly.pdbx_strand_id
1 'polypeptide(L)'
;MKKHVLLVTLLVTGIGLGSLTVASAMSGRPSQGVKPGRDPRACFDPTFVDGFQTPDDRTMIITSGREAYKLSLTGVCIGLDTSFMVGIRSRYPMAEVCGPFDADIIYRDGDRHQSCKITDVKHLSPEEAAEYTGRKPAGAAQSSASASASTW
;
A
#
# COMPACT_ATOMS: atom_id res chain seq x y z
N MET A 1 -16.83 25.75 25.16
CA MET A 1 -16.48 27.12 25.60
C MET A 1 -15.50 27.71 24.59
N LYS A 2 -15.96 28.72 23.86
CA LYS A 2 -15.26 29.47 22.81
C LYS A 2 -14.20 30.37 23.45
N LYS A 3 -12.97 30.40 22.94
CA LYS A 3 -12.03 31.52 23.17
C LYS A 3 -11.37 31.88 21.86
N HIS A 4 -12.03 32.78 21.15
CA HIS A 4 -11.43 33.61 20.11
C HIS A 4 -10.41 34.53 20.78
N VAL A 5 -9.17 34.55 20.28
CA VAL A 5 -8.20 35.59 20.63
C VAL A 5 -7.94 36.40 19.38
N LEU A 6 -8.47 37.63 19.43
CA LEU A 6 -8.21 38.78 18.57
C LEU A 6 -6.68 39.01 18.43
N LEU A 7 -6.14 39.21 17.23
CA LEU A 7 -6.09 40.49 16.47
C LEU A 7 -4.93 41.39 16.95
N VAL A 8 -3.84 41.42 16.18
CA VAL A 8 -2.89 42.55 16.15
C VAL A 8 -2.54 42.85 14.70
N THR A 9 -2.98 44.04 14.29
CA THR A 9 -2.73 44.77 13.05
C THR A 9 -1.28 45.22 12.91
N LEU A 10 -0.73 45.20 11.70
CA LEU A 10 0.23 46.22 11.26
C LEU A 10 0.11 46.43 9.74
N LEU A 11 -0.51 47.56 9.41
CA LEU A 11 -0.63 48.16 8.08
C LEU A 11 0.60 49.07 7.91
N VAL A 12 1.48 48.79 6.94
CA VAL A 12 2.51 49.73 6.49
C VAL A 12 2.35 49.94 5.00
N THR A 13 1.73 51.06 4.66
CA THR A 13 1.70 51.68 3.33
C THR A 13 3.05 52.34 3.07
N GLY A 14 3.78 51.86 2.06
CA GLY A 14 4.97 52.52 1.51
C GLY A 14 4.81 52.70 0.01
N ILE A 15 4.58 53.94 -0.43
CA ILE A 15 4.59 54.35 -1.83
C ILE A 15 6.06 54.62 -2.20
N GLY A 16 6.61 53.86 -3.14
CA GLY A 16 7.93 54.07 -3.71
C GLY A 16 7.92 53.77 -5.22
N LEU A 17 7.98 54.81 -6.03
CA LEU A 17 8.28 54.74 -7.46
C LEU A 17 9.76 54.40 -7.65
N GLY A 18 10.09 53.31 -8.35
CA GLY A 18 11.47 53.02 -8.73
C GLY A 18 11.71 51.62 -9.28
N SER A 19 11.88 51.56 -10.62
CA SER A 19 12.65 50.57 -11.38
C SER A 19 12.11 49.14 -11.56
N LEU A 20 11.75 48.85 -12.82
CA LEU A 20 11.59 47.51 -13.38
C LEU A 20 12.91 46.74 -13.32
N THR A 21 12.97 45.73 -12.46
CA THR A 21 13.87 44.58 -12.64
C THR A 21 13.07 43.31 -12.39
N VAL A 22 12.81 42.57 -13.47
CA VAL A 22 12.19 41.24 -13.46
C VAL A 22 13.19 40.26 -12.85
N ALA A 23 13.17 40.14 -11.52
CA ALA A 23 13.77 39.01 -10.83
C ALA A 23 12.71 37.92 -10.77
N SER A 24 12.73 37.02 -11.76
CA SER A 24 12.04 35.74 -11.70
C SER A 24 12.65 34.93 -10.55
N ALA A 25 12.20 35.20 -9.33
CA ALA A 25 12.41 34.29 -8.23
C ALA A 25 11.63 33.02 -8.59
N MET A 26 12.34 32.01 -9.11
CA MET A 26 11.91 30.63 -9.05
C MET A 26 11.69 30.35 -7.57
N SER A 27 10.46 30.58 -7.11
CA SER A 27 9.96 30.06 -5.86
C SER A 27 9.91 28.55 -6.07
N GLY A 28 11.05 27.90 -5.83
CA GLY A 28 11.10 26.48 -5.59
C GLY A 28 10.11 26.25 -4.48
N ARG A 29 8.91 25.77 -4.84
CA ARG A 29 7.92 25.31 -3.88
C ARG A 29 8.69 24.42 -2.92
N PRO A 30 8.60 24.63 -1.59
CA PRO A 30 9.14 23.65 -0.67
C PRO A 30 8.54 22.32 -1.11
N SER A 31 9.41 21.39 -1.54
CA SER A 31 9.03 20.03 -1.83
C SER A 31 8.35 19.57 -0.56
N GLN A 32 7.01 19.57 -0.56
CA GLN A 32 6.24 19.01 0.53
C GLN A 32 6.82 17.61 0.65
N GLY A 33 7.52 17.36 1.76
CA GLY A 33 8.12 16.07 2.02
C GLY A 33 7.07 15.05 1.66
N VAL A 34 7.42 14.16 0.72
CA VAL A 34 6.61 13.00 0.40
C VAL A 34 6.53 12.25 1.72
N LYS A 35 5.52 12.58 2.54
CA LYS A 35 4.99 11.65 3.52
C LYS A 35 4.79 10.39 2.68
N PRO A 36 5.34 9.23 3.07
CA PRO A 36 5.10 8.00 2.33
C PRO A 36 3.58 7.85 2.25
N GLY A 37 3.03 8.26 1.11
CA GLY A 37 1.61 8.27 0.85
C GLY A 37 1.32 6.82 0.60
N ARG A 38 0.47 6.24 1.45
CA ARG A 38 -0.07 4.90 1.29
C ARG A 38 -0.36 4.71 -0.20
N ASP A 39 0.27 3.72 -0.82
CA ASP A 39 0.05 3.44 -2.24
C ASP A 39 -1.46 3.15 -2.39
N PRO A 40 -2.22 3.94 -3.16
CA PRO A 40 -3.66 3.73 -3.29
C PRO A 40 -3.99 2.38 -3.95
N ARG A 41 -3.02 1.67 -4.54
CA ARG A 41 -3.15 0.30 -5.04
C ARG A 41 -2.84 -0.77 -3.99
N ALA A 42 -2.40 -0.40 -2.79
CA ALA A 42 -2.14 -1.34 -1.69
C ALA A 42 -3.41 -1.73 -0.91
N CYS A 43 -4.59 -1.59 -1.52
CA CYS A 43 -5.85 -2.08 -0.98
C CYS A 43 -6.22 -3.39 -1.67
N PHE A 44 -6.72 -4.34 -0.88
CA PHE A 44 -7.33 -5.57 -1.40
C PHE A 44 -8.63 -5.86 -0.66
N ASP A 45 -9.57 -6.51 -1.34
CA ASP A 45 -10.80 -7.00 -0.71
C ASP A 45 -10.57 -8.43 -0.22
N PRO A 46 -10.71 -8.71 1.09
CA PRO A 46 -10.48 -10.02 1.68
C PRO A 46 -11.40 -11.12 1.12
N THR A 47 -12.52 -10.75 0.50
CA THR A 47 -13.48 -11.68 -0.12
C THR A 47 -12.94 -12.30 -1.40
N PHE A 48 -12.04 -11.62 -2.11
CA PHE A 48 -11.45 -12.08 -3.36
C PHE A 48 -10.06 -12.69 -3.18
N VAL A 49 -9.64 -12.96 -1.94
CA VAL A 49 -8.36 -13.63 -1.67
C VAL A 49 -8.52 -15.12 -1.94
N ASP A 50 -7.70 -15.64 -2.84
CA ASP A 50 -7.73 -17.04 -3.29
C ASP A 50 -6.53 -17.86 -2.85
N GLY A 51 -5.47 -17.23 -2.35
CA GLY A 51 -4.26 -17.91 -1.93
C GLY A 51 -3.53 -17.20 -0.80
N PHE A 52 -2.88 -18.02 0.03
CA PHE A 52 -2.13 -17.62 1.20
C PHE A 52 -0.77 -18.31 1.18
N GLN A 53 0.30 -17.54 1.28
CA GLN A 53 1.65 -18.04 1.44
C GLN A 53 2.29 -17.36 2.65
N THR A 54 2.99 -18.13 3.47
CA THR A 54 3.59 -17.68 4.72
C THR A 54 5.10 -17.94 4.66
N PRO A 55 5.89 -17.05 4.01
CA PRO A 55 7.33 -17.22 3.94
C PRO A 55 8.00 -17.28 5.32
N ASP A 56 7.43 -16.57 6.30
CA ASP A 56 7.91 -16.49 7.67
C ASP A 56 6.77 -16.05 8.63
N ASP A 57 7.03 -16.08 9.94
CA ASP A 57 6.06 -15.72 11.00
C ASP A 57 5.74 -14.22 11.11
N ARG A 58 6.32 -13.36 10.27
CA ARG A 58 6.10 -11.90 10.26
C ARG A 58 5.52 -11.40 8.94
N THR A 59 5.59 -12.23 7.91
CA THR A 59 5.23 -11.87 6.55
C THR A 59 4.24 -12.88 5.99
N MET A 60 3.19 -12.38 5.37
CA MET A 60 2.26 -13.20 4.60
C MET A 60 2.12 -12.61 3.21
N ILE A 61 2.14 -13.45 2.19
CA ILE A 61 1.77 -13.07 0.83
C ILE A 61 0.37 -13.60 0.57
N ILE A 62 -0.48 -12.74 0.03
CA ILE A 62 -1.81 -13.14 -0.43
C ILE A 62 -1.90 -12.96 -1.94
N THR A 63 -2.71 -13.79 -2.58
CA THR A 63 -3.09 -13.63 -3.99
C THR A 63 -4.55 -13.28 -4.10
N SER A 64 -4.86 -12.36 -5.01
CA SER A 64 -6.22 -12.04 -5.43
C SER A 64 -6.26 -11.94 -6.95
N GLY A 65 -6.67 -13.03 -7.60
CA GLY A 65 -6.78 -13.20 -9.04
C GLY A 65 -5.43 -13.12 -9.77
N ARG A 66 -5.02 -11.90 -10.13
CA ARG A 66 -3.76 -11.61 -10.84
C ARG A 66 -2.80 -10.77 -10.02
N GLU A 67 -3.26 -10.26 -8.90
CA GLU A 67 -2.51 -9.39 -8.03
C GLU A 67 -1.99 -10.20 -6.83
N ALA A 68 -0.86 -9.76 -6.29
CA ALA A 68 -0.34 -10.30 -5.04
C ALA A 68 0.04 -9.16 -4.11
N TYR A 69 -0.14 -9.37 -2.81
CA TYR A 69 0.13 -8.36 -1.80
C TYR A 69 0.98 -8.97 -0.70
N LYS A 70 2.00 -8.24 -0.28
CA LYS A 70 2.78 -8.55 0.91
C LYS A 70 2.17 -7.86 2.11
N LEU A 71 1.83 -8.65 3.10
CA LEU A 71 1.31 -8.23 4.40
C LEU A 71 2.43 -8.35 5.42
N SER A 72 2.71 -7.26 6.12
CA SER A 72 3.55 -7.30 7.31
C SER A 72 2.66 -7.46 8.53
N LEU A 73 3.10 -8.27 9.50
CA LEU A 73 2.31 -8.61 10.69
C LEU A 73 2.89 -7.97 11.95
N THR A 74 2.09 -7.98 13.01
CA THR A 74 2.49 -7.45 14.31
C THR A 74 3.34 -8.47 15.04
N GLY A 75 4.61 -8.15 15.26
CA GLY A 75 5.53 -9.02 16.00
C GLY A 75 5.79 -10.34 15.27
N VAL A 76 6.03 -11.40 16.03
CA VAL A 76 6.19 -12.78 15.53
C VAL A 76 4.90 -13.54 15.78
N CYS A 77 4.28 -14.04 14.71
CA CYS A 77 3.07 -14.84 14.72
C CYS A 77 3.43 -16.32 14.77
N ILE A 78 3.78 -16.79 15.96
CA ILE A 78 4.30 -18.15 16.17
C ILE A 78 3.33 -19.20 15.59
N GLY A 79 3.83 -20.06 14.71
CA GLY A 79 3.07 -21.16 14.10
C GLY A 79 2.24 -20.75 12.89
N LEU A 80 2.42 -19.52 12.39
CA LEU A 80 1.73 -19.07 11.18
C LEU A 80 2.29 -19.76 9.93
N ASP A 81 3.62 -19.90 9.84
CA ASP A 81 4.33 -20.57 8.75
C ASP A 81 3.90 -22.03 8.55
N THR A 82 3.55 -22.71 9.63
CA THR A 82 3.15 -24.12 9.66
C THR A 82 1.64 -24.34 9.66
N SER A 83 0.84 -23.26 9.70
CA SER A 83 -0.62 -23.35 9.76
C SER A 83 -1.24 -23.55 8.38
N PHE A 84 -2.04 -24.60 8.22
CA PHE A 84 -2.87 -24.83 7.03
C PHE A 84 -4.25 -24.15 7.09
N MET A 85 -4.66 -23.68 8.28
CA MET A 85 -5.95 -23.04 8.48
C MET A 85 -5.72 -21.56 8.74
N VAL A 86 -5.65 -20.77 7.66
CA VAL A 86 -5.44 -19.32 7.74
C VAL A 86 -6.59 -18.59 7.06
N GLY A 87 -6.95 -17.42 7.60
CA GLY A 87 -7.93 -16.53 7.02
C GLY A 87 -7.71 -15.09 7.42
N ILE A 88 -8.45 -14.18 6.79
CA ILE A 88 -8.41 -12.74 7.06
C ILE A 88 -9.73 -12.34 7.68
N ARG A 89 -9.66 -11.63 8.80
CA ARG A 89 -10.82 -11.01 9.45
C ARG A 89 -10.68 -9.50 9.37
N SER A 90 -11.46 -8.87 8.49
CA SER A 90 -11.59 -7.42 8.46
C SER A 90 -12.23 -6.91 9.75
N ARG A 91 -11.83 -5.72 10.20
CA ARG A 91 -12.46 -5.08 11.38
C ARG A 91 -13.79 -4.43 11.06
N TYR A 92 -13.93 -3.97 9.82
CA TYR A 92 -15.14 -3.35 9.33
C TYR A 92 -15.82 -4.27 8.31
N PRO A 93 -17.15 -4.42 8.36
CA PRO A 93 -17.88 -5.20 7.38
C PRO A 93 -17.73 -4.58 5.98
N MET A 94 -17.46 -5.41 4.98
CA MET A 94 -17.31 -5.00 3.57
C MET A 94 -16.23 -3.93 3.33
N ALA A 95 -15.18 -3.92 4.15
CA ALA A 95 -14.07 -2.97 3.99
C ALA A 95 -12.88 -3.65 3.31
N GLU A 96 -12.34 -2.95 2.31
CA GLU A 96 -11.01 -3.23 1.78
C GLU A 96 -9.95 -3.05 2.87
N VAL A 97 -8.90 -3.87 2.80
CA VAL A 97 -7.76 -3.82 3.69
C VAL A 97 -6.66 -3.04 2.99
N CYS A 98 -6.43 -1.81 3.44
CA CYS A 98 -5.50 -0.88 2.80
C CYS A 98 -4.23 -0.63 3.63
N GLY A 99 -4.20 -1.05 4.89
CA GLY A 99 -3.11 -0.68 5.77
C GLY A 99 -3.18 -1.22 7.19
N PRO A 100 -2.39 -0.61 8.09
CA PRO A 100 -2.21 -1.09 9.45
C PRO A 100 -3.54 -1.17 10.20
N PHE A 101 -3.75 -2.31 10.84
CA PHE A 101 -4.86 -2.59 11.75
C PHE A 101 -6.25 -2.59 11.13
N ASP A 102 -6.37 -2.55 9.79
CA ASP A 102 -7.67 -2.67 9.09
C ASP A 102 -8.22 -4.10 9.16
N ALA A 103 -7.33 -5.10 9.27
CA ALA A 103 -7.67 -6.50 9.45
C ALA A 103 -6.69 -7.24 10.37
N ASP A 104 -7.15 -8.39 10.87
CA ASP A 104 -6.33 -9.36 11.58
C ASP A 104 -6.26 -10.67 10.76
N ILE A 105 -5.08 -11.28 10.68
CA ILE A 105 -4.90 -12.66 10.24
C ILE A 105 -5.35 -13.58 11.37
N ILE A 106 -6.22 -14.53 11.07
CA ILE A 106 -6.67 -15.57 11.99
C ILE A 106 -6.10 -16.91 11.52
N TYR A 107 -5.51 -17.67 12.42
CA TYR A 107 -4.90 -18.95 12.08
C TYR A 107 -4.99 -19.96 13.23
N ARG A 108 -4.66 -21.22 12.95
CA ARG A 108 -4.59 -22.26 13.99
C ARG A 108 -3.15 -22.73 14.20
N ASP A 109 -2.76 -22.75 15.47
CA ASP A 109 -1.52 -23.37 15.94
C ASP A 109 -1.90 -24.57 16.80
N GLY A 110 -1.85 -25.76 16.21
CA GLY A 110 -2.45 -26.98 16.76
C GLY A 110 -3.94 -26.77 17.09
N ASP A 111 -4.30 -26.94 18.35
CA ASP A 111 -5.68 -26.75 18.81
C ASP A 111 -6.06 -25.30 19.12
N ARG A 112 -5.09 -24.38 19.13
CA ARG A 112 -5.30 -22.99 19.54
C ARG A 112 -5.67 -22.11 18.35
N HIS A 113 -6.62 -21.21 18.56
CA HIS A 113 -6.90 -20.12 17.63
C HIS A 113 -6.01 -18.93 17.97
N GLN A 114 -5.27 -18.46 16.97
CA GLN A 114 -4.37 -17.33 17.08
C GLN A 114 -4.81 -16.20 16.17
N SER A 115 -4.38 -14.99 16.50
CA SER A 115 -4.62 -13.83 15.65
C SER A 115 -3.45 -12.87 15.65
N CYS A 116 -3.12 -12.36 14.47
CA CYS A 116 -2.07 -11.38 14.26
C CYS A 116 -2.59 -10.18 13.50
N LYS A 117 -2.18 -8.97 13.89
CA LYS A 117 -2.67 -7.76 13.23
C LYS A 117 -1.77 -7.41 12.06
N ILE A 118 -2.37 -6.96 10.96
CA ILE A 118 -1.62 -6.44 9.82
C ILE A 118 -1.05 -5.06 10.20
N THR A 119 0.21 -4.82 9.91
CA THR A 119 0.93 -3.55 10.18
C THR A 119 1.27 -2.79 8.90
N ASP A 120 1.38 -3.48 7.77
CA ASP A 120 1.64 -2.86 6.48
C ASP A 120 1.07 -3.73 5.36
N VAL A 121 0.62 -3.08 4.28
CA VAL A 121 0.16 -3.74 3.07
C VAL A 121 0.94 -3.14 1.91
N LYS A 122 1.62 -4.00 1.14
CA LYS A 122 2.36 -3.61 -0.05
C LYS A 122 1.84 -4.39 -1.25
N HIS A 123 1.37 -3.68 -2.28
CA HIS A 123 1.10 -4.27 -3.58
C HIS A 123 2.41 -4.72 -4.22
N LEU A 124 2.47 -5.98 -4.67
CA LEU A 124 3.62 -6.51 -5.38
C LEU A 124 3.56 -6.10 -6.85
N SER A 125 4.72 -5.83 -7.43
CA SER A 125 4.79 -5.56 -8.87
C SER A 125 4.34 -6.80 -9.67
N PRO A 126 3.92 -6.65 -10.93
CA PRO A 126 3.50 -7.79 -11.75
C PRO A 126 4.58 -8.87 -11.93
N GLU A 127 5.85 -8.48 -11.84
CA GLU A 127 7.01 -9.38 -11.92
C GLU A 127 7.16 -10.19 -10.64
N GLU A 128 7.04 -9.55 -9.46
CA GLU A 128 7.03 -10.23 -8.16
C GLU A 128 5.78 -11.10 -7.99
N ALA A 129 4.61 -10.61 -8.40
CA ALA A 129 3.35 -11.33 -8.30
C ALA A 129 3.32 -12.60 -9.18
N ALA A 130 4.11 -12.66 -10.25
CA ALA A 130 4.20 -13.84 -11.11
C ALA A 130 4.68 -15.09 -10.38
N GLU A 131 5.54 -14.92 -9.36
CA GLU A 131 6.04 -16.01 -8.51
C GLU A 131 4.91 -16.68 -7.72
N TYR A 132 3.92 -15.89 -7.27
CA TYR A 132 2.83 -16.36 -6.42
C TYR A 132 1.57 -16.74 -7.20
N THR A 133 1.31 -16.05 -8.31
CA THR A 133 0.10 -16.26 -9.12
C THR A 133 0.27 -17.35 -10.19
N GLY A 134 1.50 -17.84 -10.39
CA GLY A 134 1.82 -18.83 -11.43
C GLY A 134 1.60 -18.32 -12.85
N ARG A 135 1.46 -17.00 -13.05
CA ARG A 135 1.24 -16.37 -14.36
C ARG A 135 2.44 -15.56 -14.81
N LYS A 136 2.80 -15.68 -16.08
CA LYS A 136 3.86 -14.88 -16.71
C LYS A 136 3.47 -13.38 -16.71
N PRO A 137 4.38 -12.43 -16.41
CA PRO A 137 4.07 -11.01 -16.39
C PRO A 137 3.58 -10.54 -17.77
N ALA A 138 2.57 -9.66 -17.79
CA ALA A 138 1.85 -9.27 -19.01
C ALA A 138 2.75 -8.67 -20.11
N GLY A 139 3.88 -8.05 -19.74
CA GLY A 139 4.87 -7.53 -20.70
C GLY A 139 5.62 -8.62 -21.48
N ALA A 140 5.74 -9.83 -20.93
CA ALA A 140 6.43 -10.94 -21.57
C ALA A 140 5.53 -11.75 -22.53
N ALA A 141 4.21 -11.56 -22.48
CA ALA A 141 3.27 -12.17 -23.43
C ALA A 141 3.21 -11.41 -24.77
N GLN A 142 3.43 -10.09 -24.75
CA GLN A 142 3.37 -9.24 -25.94
C GLN A 142 4.63 -9.39 -26.81
N SER A 143 5.83 -9.55 -26.21
CA SER A 143 7.07 -9.77 -26.98
C SER A 143 7.06 -11.08 -27.79
N SER A 144 6.42 -12.15 -27.28
CA SER A 144 6.31 -13.41 -28.01
C SER A 144 5.25 -13.40 -29.12
N ALA A 145 4.23 -12.53 -29.03
CA ALA A 145 3.18 -12.44 -30.04
C ALA A 145 3.67 -11.68 -31.30
N SER A 146 4.45 -10.61 -31.14
CA SER A 146 4.97 -9.85 -32.28
C SER A 146 6.04 -10.61 -33.07
N ALA A 147 6.84 -11.47 -32.43
CA ALA A 147 7.87 -12.26 -33.13
C ALA A 147 7.27 -13.31 -34.10
N SER A 148 6.06 -13.79 -33.83
CA SER A 148 5.37 -14.78 -34.68
C SER A 148 4.60 -14.13 -35.84
N ALA A 149 4.33 -12.82 -35.78
CA ALA A 149 3.54 -12.11 -36.78
C ALA A 149 4.38 -11.58 -37.96
N SER A 150 5.71 -11.67 -37.91
CA SER A 150 6.63 -11.12 -38.92
C SER A 150 7.23 -12.15 -39.89
N THR A 151 6.74 -13.39 -39.87
CA THR A 151 7.23 -14.49 -40.73
C THR A 151 6.14 -14.93 -41.72
N TRP A 152 5.64 -14.01 -42.55
CA TRP A 152 4.79 -14.32 -43.72
C TRP A 152 5.08 -13.32 -44.83
#